data_AF-A0A3M1K358-F1
#
_entry.id   AF-A0A3M1K358-F1
#
_cell.length_a   1.000
_cell.length_b   1.000
_cell.length_c   1.000
_cell.angle_alpha   90.00
_cell.angle_beta   90.00
_cell.angle_gamma   90.00
#
_symmetry.space_group_name_H-M   'P 1'
#
loop_
_entity.id
_entity.type
_entity.pdbx_description
1 polymer ?
#
loop_
_entity_poly.entity_id
_entity_poly.type
_entity_poly.pdbx_seq_one_letter_code
_entity_poly.pdbx_strand_id
1 'polypeptide(L)'
;MLHDIKTRAVSLAALLVSTATFVLPADSRADDARSLSLQSGGEPVHIVSSCPPDPGWFPHAQTPPANDAGFKGGSACDFHKWAWQTFLWLTQDDGSGQPRFLSFPSPQDLGKPVGMEKSIPLFLPRTIKSKTGSPVDEIAQAGSGGLLIDRQGRAVYYSQHIDPTYVDFIRSNQLTSRNAIDAFSPTTPFPVGTKELKISWKIATPEEAASGRFFTIRAQIAALRHDANGKIVADPTRPIAETLALVGFHVVGTVAGHPEMIWATFEHEDNAPDLTVNEPTPEMIVSRRDWTFYQAYTPYSECNVNAGKKLMLNETTQKLSPITQACQLHPFGVDPQPASPMEAGNRRAIVDLDRGVRARLSREGGVWSHYFESGAIWFKDGSQLKPGLGLADDTLLAGSLKLANTTMETFTQEAADTQNCFRCHNTLSFQGGPPNMDLDISHAFIGYFFSLGEKNDAKK
;
A
#
# COMPACT_ATOMS: atom_id res chain seq x y z
N MET A 1 68.11 -24.73 -12.03
CA MET A 1 68.50 -24.22 -13.37
C MET A 1 67.36 -23.33 -13.83
N LEU A 2 67.49 -22.00 -13.70
CA LEU A 2 67.86 -21.04 -14.78
C LEU A 2 66.86 -21.10 -15.95
N HIS A 3 66.30 -20.01 -16.51
CA HIS A 3 66.30 -18.57 -16.26
C HIS A 3 65.31 -17.92 -17.27
N ASP A 4 65.22 -16.58 -17.23
CA ASP A 4 64.59 -15.61 -18.14
C ASP A 4 63.11 -15.25 -17.93
N ILE A 5 62.73 -14.12 -17.32
CA ILE A 5 63.02 -12.67 -17.53
C ILE A 5 62.18 -12.04 -18.66
N LYS A 6 61.23 -11.17 -18.27
CA LYS A 6 61.12 -9.80 -18.81
C LYS A 6 60.36 -8.87 -17.85
N THR A 7 61.04 -7.78 -17.55
CA THR A 7 60.75 -6.67 -16.64
C THR A 7 59.88 -5.60 -17.30
N ARG A 8 59.06 -4.87 -16.53
CA ARG A 8 58.94 -3.40 -16.61
C ARG A 8 58.39 -2.82 -15.31
N ALA A 9 59.04 -1.74 -14.87
CA ALA A 9 58.97 -1.11 -13.56
C ALA A 9 57.95 0.03 -13.48
N VAL A 10 57.46 0.34 -12.27
CA VAL A 10 57.08 1.70 -11.84
C VAL A 10 57.46 1.88 -10.36
N SER A 11 58.03 3.05 -10.05
CA SER A 11 58.73 3.42 -8.82
C SER A 11 57.85 3.79 -7.63
N LEU A 12 58.51 3.60 -6.47
CA LEU A 12 58.28 4.07 -5.09
C LEU A 12 57.95 5.56 -4.92
N ALA A 13 57.13 5.88 -3.91
CA ALA A 13 57.49 6.82 -2.85
C ALA A 13 56.55 6.66 -1.62
N ALA A 14 57.13 6.33 -0.47
CA ALA A 14 56.49 6.34 0.85
C ALA A 14 57.10 7.46 1.68
N LEU A 15 56.31 8.12 2.54
CA LEU A 15 56.81 9.02 3.57
C LEU A 15 56.04 8.81 4.89
N LEU A 16 56.78 8.38 5.92
CA LEU A 16 56.43 8.41 7.35
C LEU A 16 56.83 9.75 7.95
N VAL A 17 56.03 10.36 8.82
CA VAL A 17 56.44 11.22 9.98
C VAL A 17 55.28 11.24 10.99
N SER A 18 55.40 10.57 12.14
CA SER A 18 55.81 11.05 13.49
C SER A 18 54.77 11.90 14.25
N THR A 19 54.35 11.38 15.41
CA THR A 19 53.50 11.99 16.44
C THR A 19 54.31 12.86 17.39
N ALA A 20 53.82 14.05 17.71
CA ALA A 20 54.26 14.83 18.88
C ALA A 20 53.06 15.48 19.58
N THR A 21 52.91 15.14 20.86
CA THR A 21 52.03 15.77 21.86
C THR A 21 52.59 17.11 22.34
N PHE A 22 51.74 18.13 22.48
CA PHE A 22 51.98 19.30 23.33
C PHE A 22 50.68 19.76 24.02
N VAL A 23 50.83 20.20 25.27
CA VAL A 23 49.79 20.53 26.25
C VAL A 23 49.84 22.04 26.56
N LEU A 24 48.67 22.71 26.43
CA LEU A 24 48.14 23.94 27.12
C LEU A 24 48.92 25.28 27.00
N PRO A 25 48.29 26.49 27.15
CA PRO A 25 47.20 26.83 28.08
C PRO A 25 46.08 27.79 27.58
N ALA A 26 45.10 27.99 28.46
CA ALA A 26 44.03 28.98 28.36
C ALA A 26 44.53 30.40 28.62
N ASP A 27 44.08 31.40 27.85
CA ASP A 27 43.63 32.69 28.39
C ASP A 27 42.82 33.53 27.38
N SER A 28 41.98 34.37 27.97
CA SER A 28 41.07 35.41 27.50
C SER A 28 41.42 36.26 26.25
N ARG A 29 40.38 36.57 25.44
CA ARG A 29 39.93 37.95 25.12
C ARG A 29 38.73 37.98 24.16
N ALA A 30 37.77 38.83 24.50
CA ALA A 30 36.70 39.30 23.63
C ALA A 30 37.27 40.23 22.54
N ASP A 31 36.68 40.20 21.34
CA ASP A 31 36.39 41.40 20.55
C ASP A 31 35.44 41.08 19.37
N ASP A 32 34.63 42.08 19.07
CA ASP A 32 33.47 42.12 18.18
C ASP A 32 33.67 41.58 16.76
N ALA A 33 32.70 40.78 16.29
CA ALA A 33 32.38 40.68 14.88
C ALA A 33 30.85 40.65 14.69
N ARG A 34 30.36 41.74 14.10
CA ARG A 34 28.97 42.01 13.72
C ARG A 34 28.27 40.83 13.06
N SER A 35 27.06 40.57 13.56
CA SER A 35 25.93 39.92 12.90
C SER A 35 25.85 40.26 11.41
N LEU A 36 26.00 39.23 10.57
CA LEU A 36 25.54 39.19 9.19
C LEU A 36 24.47 38.10 9.14
N SER A 37 23.20 38.52 9.23
CA SER A 37 22.05 37.66 9.04
C SER A 37 21.98 37.20 7.59
N LEU A 38 22.36 35.95 7.33
CA LEU A 38 21.91 35.22 6.15
C LEU A 38 20.51 34.68 6.45
N GLN A 39 19.49 35.36 5.94
CA GLN A 39 18.14 34.82 5.83
C GLN A 39 18.17 33.63 4.87
N SER A 40 18.24 32.42 5.41
CA SER A 40 17.83 31.21 4.68
C SER A 40 16.33 31.05 4.87
N GLY A 41 15.58 31.42 3.83
CA GLY A 41 14.15 31.18 3.72
C GLY A 41 13.87 29.69 3.57
N GLY A 42 13.34 29.11 4.65
CA GLY A 42 12.67 27.82 4.69
C GLY A 42 11.91 27.81 6.00
N GLU A 43 10.58 27.92 5.95
CA GLU A 43 9.77 27.81 7.16
C GLU A 43 10.02 26.44 7.82
N PRO A 44 10.20 26.38 9.15
CA PRO A 44 10.26 25.11 9.85
C PRO A 44 8.90 24.42 9.72
N VAL A 45 8.90 23.19 9.23
CA VAL A 45 7.71 22.34 9.18
C VAL A 45 7.07 22.32 10.58
N HIS A 46 5.84 22.83 10.69
CA HIS A 46 5.12 22.91 11.95
C HIS A 46 4.91 21.50 12.52
N ILE A 47 5.43 21.26 13.74
CA ILE A 47 5.08 20.06 14.52
C ILE A 47 3.58 20.15 14.83
N VAL A 48 2.79 19.26 14.23
CA VAL A 48 1.33 19.20 14.45
C VAL A 48 1.08 18.86 15.92
N SER A 49 0.49 19.79 16.67
CA SER A 49 0.20 19.62 18.10
C SER A 49 -1.05 18.78 18.38
N SER A 50 -1.97 18.67 17.42
CA SER A 50 -3.12 17.76 17.43
C SER A 50 -3.73 17.62 16.02
N CYS A 51 -4.29 16.46 15.69
CA CYS A 51 -5.04 16.23 14.43
C CYS A 51 -6.46 15.70 14.73
N PRO A 52 -7.40 16.55 15.16
CA PRO A 52 -8.76 16.10 15.46
C PRO A 52 -9.59 15.88 14.17
N PRO A 53 -10.57 14.97 14.18
CA PRO A 53 -11.50 14.81 13.06
C PRO A 53 -12.39 16.04 12.90
N ASP A 54 -12.86 16.27 11.67
CA ASP A 54 -13.84 17.32 11.40
C ASP A 54 -15.22 16.92 11.99
N PRO A 55 -15.84 17.74 12.85
CA PRO A 55 -17.18 17.46 13.35
C PRO A 55 -18.23 17.29 12.24
N GLY A 56 -18.04 17.95 11.09
CA GLY A 56 -18.92 17.86 9.92
C GLY A 56 -18.89 16.52 9.19
N TRP A 57 -18.01 15.60 9.58
CA TRP A 57 -18.03 14.22 9.09
C TRP A 57 -19.12 13.37 9.74
N PHE A 58 -19.69 13.81 10.86
CA PHE A 58 -20.61 13.01 11.66
C PHE A 58 -22.03 13.62 11.69
N PRO A 59 -23.10 12.79 11.59
CA PRO A 59 -23.07 11.33 11.57
C PRO A 59 -22.44 10.75 10.29
N HIS A 60 -21.84 9.56 10.38
CA HIS A 60 -21.13 8.91 9.26
C HIS A 60 -21.96 8.84 7.98
N ALA A 61 -23.27 8.62 8.11
CA ALA A 61 -24.21 8.61 7.00
C ALA A 61 -24.28 9.93 6.20
N GLN A 62 -23.69 11.02 6.71
CA GLN A 62 -23.70 12.36 6.11
C GLN A 62 -22.30 12.92 5.85
N THR A 63 -21.23 12.15 6.06
CA THR A 63 -19.87 12.61 5.73
C THR A 63 -19.79 13.12 4.29
N PRO A 64 -19.42 14.39 4.06
CA PRO A 64 -19.30 14.92 2.70
C PRO A 64 -18.09 14.30 1.98
N PRO A 65 -18.11 14.23 0.63
CA PRO A 65 -16.91 13.85 -0.12
C PRO A 65 -15.76 14.80 0.18
N ALA A 66 -14.52 14.30 0.11
CA ALA A 66 -13.33 15.13 0.25
C ALA A 66 -13.27 16.19 -0.86
N ASN A 67 -12.79 17.40 -0.52
CA ASN A 67 -12.60 18.47 -1.49
C ASN A 67 -11.26 18.33 -2.22
N ASP A 68 -11.17 17.39 -3.16
CA ASP A 68 -9.94 17.06 -3.87
C ASP A 68 -9.36 18.26 -4.65
N ALA A 69 -10.21 19.05 -5.31
CA ALA A 69 -9.81 20.23 -6.07
C ALA A 69 -9.36 21.41 -5.18
N GLY A 70 -9.89 21.49 -3.96
CA GLY A 70 -9.55 22.51 -2.97
C GLY A 70 -8.46 22.11 -1.98
N PHE A 71 -7.86 20.92 -2.14
CA PHE A 71 -6.84 20.39 -1.23
C PHE A 71 -5.67 21.37 -1.06
N LYS A 72 -5.18 21.51 0.17
CA LYS A 72 -4.15 22.50 0.54
C LYS A 72 -2.79 21.90 0.89
N GLY A 73 -2.72 20.62 1.27
CA GLY A 73 -1.47 19.89 1.52
C GLY A 73 -0.51 20.55 2.52
N GLY A 74 -1.01 21.37 3.45
CA GLY A 74 -0.17 22.22 4.31
C GLY A 74 0.47 21.50 5.49
N SER A 75 -0.02 20.30 5.83
CA SER A 75 0.46 19.51 6.97
C SER A 75 0.15 18.02 6.77
N ALA A 76 0.88 17.13 7.47
CA ALA A 76 0.56 15.70 7.50
C ALA A 76 -0.90 15.42 7.91
N CYS A 77 -1.45 16.24 8.81
CA CYS A 77 -2.84 16.12 9.23
C CYS A 77 -3.83 16.34 8.07
N ASP A 78 -3.52 17.20 7.09
CA ASP A 78 -4.39 17.41 5.93
C ASP A 78 -4.48 16.15 5.05
N PHE A 79 -3.38 15.42 4.87
CA PHE A 79 -3.33 14.16 4.13
C PHE A 79 -4.13 13.05 4.84
N HIS A 80 -3.93 12.88 6.15
CA HIS A 80 -4.70 11.90 6.94
C HIS A 80 -6.19 12.26 7.03
N LYS A 81 -6.52 13.56 7.12
CA LYS A 81 -7.92 14.01 7.06
C LYS A 81 -8.56 13.69 5.72
N TRP A 82 -7.85 13.91 4.62
CA TRP A 82 -8.32 13.50 3.30
C TRP A 82 -8.55 11.99 3.24
N ALA A 83 -7.63 11.18 3.76
CA ALA A 83 -7.73 9.72 3.76
C ALA A 83 -8.97 9.26 4.54
N TRP A 84 -9.13 9.72 5.78
CA TRP A 84 -10.27 9.38 6.64
C TRP A 84 -11.61 9.86 6.06
N GLN A 85 -11.68 11.10 5.59
CA GLN A 85 -12.90 11.64 4.97
C GLN A 85 -13.30 10.81 3.74
N THR A 86 -12.32 10.43 2.91
CA THR A 86 -12.56 9.60 1.73
C THR A 86 -13.02 8.21 2.13
N PHE A 87 -12.39 7.55 3.10
CA PHE A 87 -12.83 6.25 3.62
C PHE A 87 -14.27 6.30 4.16
N LEU A 88 -14.59 7.31 4.97
CA LEU A 88 -15.94 7.50 5.50
C LEU A 88 -16.97 7.68 4.37
N TRP A 89 -16.69 8.54 3.39
CA TRP A 89 -17.59 8.76 2.26
C TRP A 89 -17.76 7.52 1.37
N LEU A 90 -16.69 6.72 1.18
CA LEU A 90 -16.72 5.47 0.41
C LEU A 90 -17.50 4.35 1.11
N THR A 91 -17.55 4.37 2.44
CA THR A 91 -18.20 3.34 3.27
C THR A 91 -19.64 3.66 3.65
N GLN A 92 -20.15 4.81 3.22
CA GLN A 92 -21.57 5.15 3.31
C GLN A 92 -22.44 4.30 2.40
N ASP A 93 -23.68 4.08 2.84
CA ASP A 93 -24.74 3.54 2.00
C ASP A 93 -24.93 4.39 0.73
N ASP A 94 -24.94 3.74 -0.43
CA ASP A 94 -25.19 4.38 -1.72
C ASP A 94 -26.68 4.55 -2.05
N GLY A 95 -27.57 4.14 -1.14
CA GLY A 95 -29.01 4.08 -1.30
C GLY A 95 -29.54 2.67 -1.58
N SER A 96 -28.66 1.68 -1.81
CA SER A 96 -29.02 0.28 -2.06
C SER A 96 -28.87 -0.63 -0.84
N GLY A 97 -28.46 -0.11 0.32
CA GLY A 97 -28.11 -0.93 1.48
C GLY A 97 -26.67 -1.43 1.46
N GLN A 98 -25.81 -0.89 0.59
CA GLN A 98 -24.42 -1.29 0.42
C GLN A 98 -23.49 -0.07 0.43
N PRO A 99 -22.24 -0.22 0.91
CA PRO A 99 -21.22 0.80 0.78
C PRO A 99 -20.98 1.26 -0.65
N ARG A 100 -20.82 2.56 -0.84
CA ARG A 100 -20.58 3.22 -2.13
C ARG A 100 -19.47 2.58 -2.94
N PHE A 101 -18.36 2.17 -2.31
CA PHE A 101 -17.26 1.56 -3.05
C PHE A 101 -17.65 0.26 -3.77
N LEU A 102 -18.64 -0.50 -3.28
CA LEU A 102 -19.12 -1.72 -3.96
C LEU A 102 -19.89 -1.41 -5.25
N SER A 103 -20.34 -0.15 -5.40
CA SER A 103 -20.93 0.33 -6.64
C SER A 103 -19.89 0.73 -7.68
N PHE A 104 -18.60 0.82 -7.33
CA PHE A 104 -17.58 1.22 -8.28
C PHE A 104 -17.21 0.05 -9.21
N PRO A 105 -16.93 0.31 -10.49
CA PRO A 105 -16.48 -0.73 -11.42
C PRO A 105 -15.09 -1.25 -11.05
N SER A 106 -14.81 -2.48 -11.47
CA SER A 106 -13.46 -3.03 -11.42
C SER A 106 -12.64 -2.54 -12.63
N PRO A 107 -11.29 -2.50 -12.57
CA PRO A 107 -10.47 -2.19 -13.74
C PRO A 107 -10.75 -3.09 -14.95
N GLN A 108 -11.17 -4.34 -14.71
CA GLN A 108 -11.52 -5.29 -15.76
C GLN A 108 -12.80 -4.89 -16.53
N ASP A 109 -13.64 -4.02 -15.96
CA ASP A 109 -14.85 -3.51 -16.59
C ASP A 109 -14.60 -2.34 -17.56
N LEU A 110 -13.38 -1.76 -17.59
CA LEU A 110 -13.04 -0.61 -18.45
C LEU A 110 -13.30 -0.90 -19.94
N GLY A 111 -13.11 -2.15 -20.38
CA GLY A 111 -13.36 -2.59 -21.75
C GLY A 111 -14.81 -2.97 -22.08
N LYS A 112 -15.75 -2.82 -21.15
CA LYS A 112 -17.17 -3.13 -21.37
C LYS A 112 -17.99 -1.89 -21.75
N PRO A 113 -19.05 -2.02 -22.57
CA PRO A 113 -20.00 -0.94 -22.83
C PRO A 113 -20.66 -0.40 -21.55
N VAL A 114 -20.95 0.90 -21.53
CA VAL A 114 -21.68 1.56 -20.44
C VAL A 114 -23.07 0.93 -20.29
N GLY A 115 -23.47 0.56 -19.07
CA GLY A 115 -24.78 -0.04 -18.78
C GLY A 115 -24.85 -1.56 -18.94
N MET A 116 -23.75 -2.22 -19.32
CA MET A 116 -23.64 -3.67 -19.18
C MET A 116 -23.49 -4.05 -17.70
N GLU A 117 -24.00 -5.22 -17.31
CA GLU A 117 -23.88 -5.73 -15.95
C GLU A 117 -22.40 -5.70 -15.50
N LYS A 118 -22.16 -5.04 -14.36
CA LYS A 118 -20.82 -4.99 -13.73
C LYS A 118 -20.31 -6.42 -13.62
N SER A 119 -19.01 -6.64 -13.86
CA SER A 119 -18.45 -7.94 -13.47
C SER A 119 -18.79 -8.15 -12.00
N ILE A 120 -19.21 -9.36 -11.63
CA ILE A 120 -19.12 -9.79 -10.24
C ILE A 120 -17.68 -9.46 -9.82
N PRO A 121 -17.46 -8.69 -8.73
CA PRO A 121 -16.11 -8.36 -8.29
C PRO A 121 -15.33 -9.68 -8.21
N LEU A 122 -14.27 -9.80 -9.00
CA LEU A 122 -13.60 -11.08 -9.15
C LEU A 122 -12.68 -11.25 -7.94
N PHE A 123 -13.24 -11.80 -6.86
CA PHE A 123 -12.52 -12.13 -5.64
C PHE A 123 -11.61 -13.32 -5.91
N LEU A 124 -10.37 -13.03 -6.32
CA LEU A 124 -9.37 -14.05 -6.59
C LEU A 124 -8.29 -14.06 -5.50
N PRO A 125 -7.97 -15.25 -4.97
CA PRO A 125 -6.69 -15.49 -4.33
C PRO A 125 -5.66 -15.65 -5.45
N ARG A 126 -4.80 -14.65 -5.70
CA ARG A 126 -3.83 -14.72 -6.81
C ARG A 126 -2.46 -15.20 -6.33
N THR A 127 -1.89 -16.16 -7.05
CA THR A 127 -0.58 -16.78 -6.80
C THR A 127 0.41 -16.52 -7.96
N ILE A 128 1.70 -16.42 -7.60
CA ILE A 128 2.92 -16.02 -8.34
C ILE A 128 3.05 -16.29 -9.86
N LYS A 129 3.42 -15.23 -10.60
CA LYS A 129 4.15 -15.13 -11.89
C LYS A 129 3.72 -16.05 -13.03
N SER A 130 3.11 -15.46 -14.05
CA SER A 130 3.39 -15.87 -15.42
C SER A 130 4.65 -15.14 -15.91
N LYS A 131 5.63 -15.86 -16.47
CA LYS A 131 6.73 -15.23 -17.23
C LYS A 131 6.27 -14.68 -18.59
N THR A 132 4.99 -14.83 -18.91
CA THR A 132 4.38 -14.46 -20.17
C THR A 132 3.11 -13.67 -19.89
N GLY A 133 3.27 -12.41 -19.45
CA GLY A 133 2.30 -11.31 -19.50
C GLY A 133 0.80 -11.63 -19.60
N SER A 134 0.27 -12.53 -18.76
CA SER A 134 -1.17 -12.72 -18.63
C SER A 134 -1.76 -11.59 -17.79
N PRO A 135 -3.04 -11.22 -18.00
CA PRO A 135 -3.59 -9.97 -17.55
C PRO A 135 -3.71 -10.05 -16.06
N VAL A 136 -3.30 -8.96 -15.44
CA VAL A 136 -3.43 -8.79 -14.02
C VAL A 136 -2.58 -9.82 -13.24
N ASP A 137 -1.32 -9.99 -13.65
CA ASP A 137 -0.22 -10.35 -12.74
C ASP A 137 0.03 -9.16 -11.78
N GLU A 138 -0.96 -8.86 -10.92
CA GLU A 138 -0.78 -7.90 -9.82
C GLU A 138 0.28 -8.47 -8.89
N ILE A 139 1.44 -7.82 -8.89
CA ILE A 139 2.69 -8.27 -8.27
C ILE A 139 2.45 -8.45 -6.78
N ALA A 140 2.07 -9.68 -6.41
CA ALA A 140 1.92 -10.19 -5.06
C ALA A 140 0.86 -9.50 -4.17
N GLN A 141 -0.29 -10.13 -4.02
CA GLN A 141 -1.41 -9.64 -3.22
C GLN A 141 -1.15 -9.53 -1.70
N ALA A 142 -0.02 -10.04 -1.22
CA ALA A 142 0.51 -9.87 0.12
C ALA A 142 2.02 -9.50 0.09
N GLY A 143 2.55 -9.01 -1.04
CA GLY A 143 4.00 -8.88 -1.26
C GLY A 143 4.71 -10.20 -1.64
N SER A 144 5.79 -10.12 -2.42
CA SER A 144 6.71 -11.22 -2.87
C SER A 144 6.13 -12.49 -3.53
N GLY A 145 4.82 -12.58 -3.70
CA GLY A 145 4.08 -13.64 -4.38
C GLY A 145 3.40 -14.62 -3.43
N GLY A 146 3.46 -14.39 -2.12
CA GLY A 146 2.83 -15.26 -1.14
C GLY A 146 1.31 -15.20 -1.20
N LEU A 147 0.68 -16.29 -0.76
CA LEU A 147 -0.75 -16.33 -0.48
C LEU A 147 -0.94 -16.16 1.04
N LEU A 148 -1.64 -15.10 1.45
CA LEU A 148 -2.00 -14.92 2.86
C LEU A 148 -3.08 -15.95 3.24
N ILE A 149 -2.81 -16.70 4.31
CA ILE A 149 -3.67 -17.79 4.79
C ILE A 149 -4.12 -17.49 6.21
N ASP A 150 -5.43 -17.47 6.41
CA ASP A 150 -6.03 -17.22 7.71
C ASP A 150 -5.91 -18.41 8.67
N ARG A 151 -6.33 -18.20 9.92
CA ARG A 151 -6.31 -19.20 10.99
C ARG A 151 -7.17 -20.45 10.72
N GLN A 152 -8.07 -20.41 9.73
CA GLN A 152 -8.90 -21.53 9.31
C GLN A 152 -8.29 -22.30 8.13
N GLY A 153 -7.12 -21.87 7.64
CA GLY A 153 -6.46 -22.42 6.46
C GLY A 153 -7.10 -21.94 5.16
N ARG A 154 -7.88 -20.85 5.16
CA ARG A 154 -8.49 -20.29 3.95
C ARG A 154 -7.61 -19.17 3.40
N ALA A 155 -7.66 -18.97 2.09
CA ALA A 155 -6.99 -17.85 1.45
C ALA A 155 -7.65 -16.51 1.81
N VAL A 156 -6.89 -15.44 1.76
CA VAL A 156 -7.40 -14.07 1.68
C VAL A 156 -7.60 -13.69 0.20
N TYR A 157 -8.68 -12.96 -0.07
CA TYR A 157 -9.14 -12.58 -1.40
C TYR A 157 -9.09 -11.07 -1.56
N TYR A 158 -9.00 -10.59 -2.80
CA TYR A 158 -8.83 -9.18 -3.08
C TYR A 158 -9.76 -8.72 -4.19
N SER A 159 -10.17 -7.46 -4.10
CA SER A 159 -10.96 -6.78 -5.14
C SER A 159 -10.41 -5.38 -5.39
N GLN A 160 -10.35 -4.97 -6.64
CA GLN A 160 -10.00 -3.61 -7.03
C GLN A 160 -11.23 -2.87 -7.55
N HIS A 161 -11.31 -1.58 -7.24
CA HIS A 161 -12.40 -0.71 -7.67
C HIS A 161 -11.83 0.63 -8.12
N ILE A 162 -12.40 1.21 -9.17
CA ILE A 162 -11.99 2.51 -9.72
C ILE A 162 -13.20 3.43 -9.80
N ASP A 163 -13.04 4.69 -9.43
CA ASP A 163 -14.15 5.64 -9.38
C ASP A 163 -14.61 6.09 -10.79
N PRO A 164 -15.77 6.74 -10.90
CA PRO A 164 -16.25 7.26 -12.18
C PRO A 164 -15.25 8.21 -12.87
N THR A 165 -14.52 9.03 -12.10
CA THR A 165 -13.51 9.96 -12.65
C THR A 165 -12.41 9.20 -13.39
N TYR A 166 -11.91 8.11 -12.79
CA TYR A 166 -10.95 7.21 -13.44
C TYR A 166 -11.51 6.66 -14.75
N VAL A 167 -12.73 6.11 -14.70
CA VAL A 167 -13.36 5.45 -15.86
C VAL A 167 -13.58 6.42 -17.00
N ASP A 168 -14.08 7.62 -16.70
CA ASP A 168 -14.35 8.66 -17.68
C ASP A 168 -13.04 9.16 -18.31
N PHE A 169 -11.98 9.30 -17.52
CA PHE A 169 -10.65 9.64 -18.04
C PHE A 169 -10.12 8.61 -19.05
N ILE A 170 -10.17 7.33 -18.70
CA ILE A 170 -9.73 6.24 -19.60
C ILE A 170 -10.56 6.24 -20.89
N ARG A 171 -11.89 6.33 -20.78
CA ARG A 171 -12.79 6.23 -21.94
C ARG A 171 -12.74 7.45 -22.85
N SER A 172 -12.74 8.66 -22.29
CA SER A 172 -12.69 9.91 -23.07
C SER A 172 -11.39 10.05 -23.88
N ASN A 173 -10.29 9.51 -23.35
CA ASN A 173 -8.99 9.48 -24.02
C ASN A 173 -8.77 8.20 -24.86
N GLN A 174 -9.78 7.34 -25.00
CA GLN A 174 -9.73 6.09 -25.76
C GLN A 174 -8.61 5.12 -25.30
N LEU A 175 -8.21 5.19 -24.03
CA LEU A 175 -7.16 4.38 -23.40
C LEU A 175 -7.58 2.93 -23.14
N THR A 176 -8.58 2.44 -23.89
CA THR A 176 -8.99 1.04 -23.98
C THR A 176 -8.33 0.31 -25.17
N SER A 177 -7.38 0.97 -25.84
CA SER A 177 -6.66 0.48 -27.00
C SER A 177 -5.16 0.72 -26.83
N ARG A 178 -4.33 -0.29 -27.12
CA ARG A 178 -2.86 -0.17 -27.05
C ARG A 178 -2.33 0.98 -27.92
N ASN A 179 -2.83 1.12 -29.15
CA ASN A 179 -2.40 2.20 -30.04
C ASN A 179 -2.72 3.60 -29.48
N ALA A 180 -3.85 3.75 -28.77
CA ALA A 180 -4.20 5.02 -28.16
C ALA A 180 -3.32 5.32 -26.94
N ILE A 181 -2.99 4.29 -26.15
CA ILE A 181 -2.06 4.40 -25.02
C ILE A 181 -0.65 4.76 -25.52
N ASP A 182 -0.15 4.10 -26.56
CA ASP A 182 1.16 4.37 -27.15
C ASP A 182 1.27 5.80 -27.72
N ALA A 183 0.16 6.36 -28.18
CA ALA A 183 0.08 7.72 -28.73
C ALA A 183 -0.30 8.78 -27.67
N PHE A 184 -0.63 8.38 -26.45
CA PHE A 184 -1.06 9.31 -25.39
C PHE A 184 0.12 10.12 -24.87
N SER A 185 -0.15 11.33 -24.38
CA SER A 185 0.90 12.17 -23.79
C SER A 185 1.39 11.51 -22.48
N PRO A 186 2.68 11.15 -22.38
CA PRO A 186 3.17 10.38 -21.23
C PRO A 186 3.17 11.19 -19.93
N THR A 187 3.20 12.53 -20.02
CA THR A 187 3.21 13.45 -18.86
C THR A 187 1.81 13.93 -18.45
N THR A 188 0.76 13.27 -18.95
CA THR A 188 -0.62 13.62 -18.55
C THR A 188 -1.01 12.73 -17.37
N PRO A 189 -1.15 13.29 -16.15
CA PRO A 189 -1.54 12.52 -14.99
C PRO A 189 -3.05 12.24 -15.01
N PHE A 190 -3.50 11.39 -14.09
CA PHE A 190 -4.92 11.26 -13.79
C PHE A 190 -5.50 12.62 -13.32
N PRO A 191 -6.74 12.95 -13.69
CA PRO A 191 -7.37 14.20 -13.27
C PRO A 191 -7.62 14.20 -11.76
N VAL A 192 -7.61 15.39 -11.15
CA VAL A 192 -7.91 15.57 -9.72
C VAL A 192 -9.27 14.95 -9.37
N GLY A 193 -9.31 14.19 -8.27
CA GLY A 193 -10.50 13.49 -7.79
C GLY A 193 -10.55 12.01 -8.16
N THR A 194 -9.67 11.54 -9.06
CA THR A 194 -9.54 10.12 -9.43
C THR A 194 -9.23 9.28 -8.20
N LYS A 195 -9.95 8.16 -8.00
CA LYS A 195 -9.67 7.18 -6.94
C LYS A 195 -9.45 5.78 -7.49
N GLU A 196 -8.48 5.09 -6.91
CA GLU A 196 -8.24 3.65 -7.05
C GLU A 196 -8.29 3.00 -5.67
N LEU A 197 -9.05 1.92 -5.56
CA LEU A 197 -9.27 1.20 -4.31
C LEU A 197 -8.83 -0.25 -4.45
N LYS A 198 -8.25 -0.80 -3.40
CA LYS A 198 -7.98 -2.23 -3.27
C LYS A 198 -8.49 -2.69 -1.92
N ILE A 199 -9.23 -3.79 -1.88
CA ILE A 199 -9.87 -4.29 -0.67
C ILE A 199 -9.46 -5.73 -0.46
N SER A 200 -9.14 -6.10 0.78
CA SER A 200 -8.81 -7.47 1.17
C SER A 200 -9.92 -8.05 2.02
N TRP A 201 -10.20 -9.32 1.77
CA TRP A 201 -11.37 -10.04 2.26
C TRP A 201 -10.96 -11.40 2.78
N LYS A 202 -11.37 -11.74 4.00
CA LYS A 202 -11.31 -13.13 4.48
C LYS A 202 -12.67 -13.78 4.38
N ILE A 203 -12.69 -15.11 4.33
CA ILE A 203 -13.94 -15.85 4.53
C ILE A 203 -14.28 -15.78 6.02
N ALA A 204 -15.43 -15.20 6.34
CA ALA A 204 -15.86 -15.00 7.71
C ALA A 204 -16.26 -16.35 8.33
N THR A 205 -15.84 -16.60 9.57
CA THR A 205 -16.47 -17.67 10.36
C THR A 205 -17.90 -17.27 10.74
N PRO A 206 -18.78 -18.22 11.12
CA PRO A 206 -20.11 -17.89 11.63
C PRO A 206 -20.07 -16.89 12.79
N GLU A 207 -19.09 -16.99 13.68
CA GLU A 207 -18.90 -16.10 14.82
C GLU A 207 -18.49 -14.69 14.38
N GLU A 208 -17.54 -14.57 13.45
CA GLU A 208 -17.11 -13.28 12.91
C GLU A 208 -18.26 -12.58 12.17
N ALA A 209 -19.01 -13.31 11.35
CA ALA A 209 -20.16 -12.78 10.62
C ALA A 209 -21.29 -12.30 11.56
N ALA A 210 -21.45 -12.95 12.72
CA ALA A 210 -22.44 -12.58 13.73
C ALA A 210 -21.94 -11.52 14.73
N SER A 211 -20.65 -11.19 14.73
CA SER A 211 -20.02 -10.35 15.78
C SER A 211 -20.46 -8.89 15.77
N GLY A 212 -20.95 -8.38 14.62
CA GLY A 212 -21.19 -6.95 14.41
C GLY A 212 -19.93 -6.10 14.33
N ARG A 213 -18.73 -6.71 14.26
CA ARG A 213 -17.44 -6.01 14.17
C ARG A 213 -16.94 -5.82 12.73
N PHE A 214 -17.18 -6.81 11.88
CA PHE A 214 -16.76 -6.80 10.49
C PHE A 214 -17.87 -6.33 9.55
N PHE A 215 -17.53 -5.49 8.57
CA PHE A 215 -18.39 -5.35 7.40
C PHE A 215 -18.34 -6.65 6.59
N THR A 216 -19.51 -7.23 6.28
CA THR A 216 -19.60 -8.50 5.56
C THR A 216 -20.47 -8.41 4.32
N ILE A 217 -20.12 -9.20 3.31
CA ILE A 217 -20.89 -9.38 2.08
C ILE A 217 -21.05 -10.87 1.77
N ARG A 218 -22.10 -11.23 1.02
CA ARG A 218 -22.16 -12.53 0.34
C ARG A 218 -21.60 -12.37 -1.07
N ALA A 219 -20.64 -13.22 -1.43
CA ALA A 219 -19.97 -13.15 -2.72
C ALA A 219 -19.65 -14.54 -3.26
N GLN A 220 -19.41 -14.60 -4.57
CA GLN A 220 -18.87 -15.78 -5.23
C GLN A 220 -17.35 -15.64 -5.31
N ILE A 221 -16.62 -16.63 -4.81
CA ILE A 221 -15.16 -16.74 -4.96
C ILE A 221 -14.82 -17.88 -5.92
N ALA A 222 -13.70 -17.78 -6.62
CA ALA A 222 -13.21 -18.90 -7.42
C ALA A 222 -12.62 -19.99 -6.51
N ALA A 223 -12.98 -21.26 -6.74
CA ALA A 223 -12.34 -22.39 -6.10
C ALA A 223 -10.84 -22.43 -6.46
N LEU A 224 -10.00 -22.85 -5.53
CA LEU A 224 -8.60 -23.14 -5.76
C LEU A 224 -8.41 -24.56 -6.29
N ARG A 225 -7.48 -24.73 -7.22
CA ARG A 225 -7.01 -26.02 -7.74
C ARG A 225 -5.54 -25.97 -8.12
N HIS A 226 -4.93 -27.12 -8.39
CA HIS A 226 -3.67 -27.16 -9.10
C HIS A 226 -3.88 -27.00 -10.62
N ASP A 227 -2.99 -26.28 -11.28
CA ASP A 227 -2.86 -26.30 -12.74
C ASP A 227 -2.06 -27.52 -13.21
N ALA A 228 -1.88 -27.65 -14.53
CA ALA A 228 -1.14 -28.75 -15.13
C ALA A 228 0.34 -28.84 -14.67
N ASN A 229 0.89 -27.75 -14.12
CA ASN A 229 2.25 -27.68 -13.61
C ASN A 229 2.32 -27.84 -12.09
N GLY A 230 1.20 -28.16 -11.43
CA GLY A 230 1.12 -28.29 -9.98
C GLY A 230 1.13 -26.96 -9.23
N LYS A 231 0.89 -25.82 -9.90
CA LYS A 231 0.75 -24.52 -9.25
C LYS A 231 -0.69 -24.35 -8.76
N ILE A 232 -0.87 -23.88 -7.53
CA ILE A 232 -2.18 -23.49 -7.00
C ILE A 232 -2.68 -22.27 -7.77
N VAL A 233 -3.84 -22.35 -8.41
CA VAL A 233 -4.49 -21.28 -9.17
C VAL A 233 -5.97 -21.19 -8.82
N ALA A 234 -6.57 -20.03 -9.07
CA ALA A 234 -8.01 -19.86 -8.99
C ALA A 234 -8.70 -20.43 -10.23
N ASP A 235 -9.82 -21.13 -10.03
CA ASP A 235 -10.67 -21.71 -11.07
C ASP A 235 -11.98 -20.91 -11.16
N PRO A 236 -12.07 -19.94 -12.09
CA PRO A 236 -13.26 -19.12 -12.25
C PRO A 236 -14.48 -19.92 -12.74
N THR A 237 -14.29 -21.15 -13.24
CA THR A 237 -15.39 -22.01 -13.71
C THR A 237 -16.10 -22.73 -12.57
N ARG A 238 -15.53 -22.70 -11.36
CA ARG A 238 -16.06 -23.32 -10.14
C ARG A 238 -16.27 -22.26 -9.04
N PRO A 239 -17.31 -21.42 -9.14
CA PRO A 239 -17.62 -20.45 -8.11
C PRO A 239 -18.12 -21.13 -6.83
N ILE A 240 -17.72 -20.61 -5.66
CA ILE A 240 -18.17 -21.02 -4.33
C ILE A 240 -18.78 -19.79 -3.65
N ALA A 241 -20.00 -19.91 -3.16
CA ALA A 241 -20.67 -18.85 -2.42
C ALA A 241 -20.16 -18.83 -0.98
N GLU A 242 -19.65 -17.69 -0.53
CA GLU A 242 -19.10 -17.50 0.81
C GLU A 242 -19.59 -16.17 1.41
N THR A 243 -19.49 -16.06 2.73
CA THR A 243 -19.59 -14.77 3.44
C THR A 243 -18.19 -14.23 3.62
N LEU A 244 -17.91 -13.05 3.07
CA LEU A 244 -16.61 -12.39 3.15
C LEU A 244 -16.65 -11.25 4.15
N ALA A 245 -15.61 -11.12 4.97
CA ALA A 245 -15.38 -10.02 5.89
C ALA A 245 -14.27 -9.11 5.37
N LEU A 246 -14.51 -7.80 5.37
CA LEU A 246 -13.52 -6.79 4.98
C LEU A 246 -12.45 -6.70 6.07
N VAL A 247 -11.19 -6.91 5.70
CA VAL A 247 -10.05 -6.90 6.63
C VAL A 247 -9.03 -5.81 6.31
N GLY A 248 -8.98 -5.30 5.08
CA GLY A 248 -8.10 -4.19 4.71
C GLY A 248 -8.64 -3.39 3.53
N PHE A 249 -8.27 -2.11 3.47
CA PHE A 249 -8.83 -1.15 2.51
C PHE A 249 -7.77 -0.12 2.12
N HIS A 250 -7.31 -0.16 0.88
CA HIS A 250 -6.47 0.88 0.28
C HIS A 250 -7.35 1.96 -0.33
N VAL A 251 -7.05 3.21 0.01
CA VAL A 251 -7.65 4.41 -0.59
C VAL A 251 -6.52 5.18 -1.26
N VAL A 252 -6.55 5.22 -2.59
CA VAL A 252 -5.57 5.95 -3.38
C VAL A 252 -6.29 7.00 -4.20
N GLY A 253 -5.76 8.22 -4.29
CA GLY A 253 -6.40 9.23 -5.11
C GLY A 253 -5.64 10.53 -5.36
N THR A 254 -5.96 11.16 -6.48
CA THR A 254 -5.38 12.45 -6.88
C THR A 254 -6.10 13.61 -6.20
N VAL A 255 -5.31 14.57 -5.73
CA VAL A 255 -5.79 15.85 -5.20
C VAL A 255 -5.04 17.00 -5.86
N ALA A 256 -5.54 18.22 -5.71
CA ALA A 256 -4.86 19.40 -6.22
C ALA A 256 -3.40 19.47 -5.73
N GLY A 257 -2.46 19.57 -6.67
CA GLY A 257 -1.04 19.61 -6.39
C GLY A 257 -0.36 18.26 -6.19
N HIS A 258 -1.10 17.14 -6.16
CA HIS A 258 -0.56 15.78 -5.96
C HIS A 258 -1.02 14.78 -7.04
N PRO A 259 -0.50 14.90 -8.28
CA PRO A 259 -0.73 13.94 -9.37
C PRO A 259 -0.19 12.53 -9.10
N GLU A 260 0.79 12.37 -8.20
CA GLU A 260 1.33 11.08 -7.76
C GLU A 260 0.34 10.24 -6.93
N MET A 261 -0.80 10.84 -6.59
CA MET A 261 -1.82 10.32 -5.68
C MET A 261 -1.36 10.29 -4.21
N ILE A 262 -2.30 10.47 -3.29
CA ILE A 262 -2.11 10.12 -1.89
C ILE A 262 -2.42 8.63 -1.75
N TRP A 263 -1.53 7.87 -1.12
CA TRP A 263 -1.66 6.43 -0.92
C TRP A 263 -1.89 6.14 0.55
N ALA A 264 -3.14 5.82 0.92
CA ALA A 264 -3.52 5.53 2.30
C ALA A 264 -4.05 4.10 2.44
N THR A 265 -3.90 3.53 3.64
CA THR A 265 -4.36 2.18 3.93
C THR A 265 -5.05 2.08 5.28
N PHE A 266 -6.14 1.33 5.32
CA PHE A 266 -6.96 1.08 6.50
C PHE A 266 -7.02 -0.41 6.79
N GLU A 267 -7.13 -0.75 8.07
CA GLU A 267 -7.12 -2.12 8.56
C GLU A 267 -8.21 -2.34 9.60
N HIS A 268 -8.72 -3.57 9.67
CA HIS A 268 -9.55 -3.97 10.80
C HIS A 268 -8.67 -4.12 12.05
N GLU A 269 -9.13 -3.63 13.20
CA GLU A 269 -8.35 -3.54 14.44
C GLU A 269 -7.88 -4.89 15.00
N ASP A 270 -8.53 -5.99 14.62
CA ASP A 270 -8.18 -7.35 15.07
C ASP A 270 -7.26 -8.10 14.10
N ASN A 271 -6.76 -7.49 13.02
CA ASN A 271 -5.99 -8.21 11.99
C ASN A 271 -4.75 -8.93 12.53
N ALA A 272 -3.84 -8.18 13.14
CA ALA A 272 -2.53 -8.64 13.54
C ALA A 272 -1.96 -7.74 14.65
N PRO A 273 -1.03 -8.26 15.49
CA PRO A 273 -0.39 -7.45 16.51
C PRO A 273 0.70 -6.53 15.93
N ASP A 274 0.84 -5.37 16.58
CA ASP A 274 1.92 -4.43 16.35
C ASP A 274 3.23 -4.87 16.99
N LEU A 275 4.32 -4.71 16.25
CA LEU A 275 5.67 -4.75 16.80
C LEU A 275 5.91 -3.53 17.69
N THR A 276 6.50 -3.73 18.88
CA THR A 276 6.70 -2.66 19.87
C THR A 276 8.15 -2.24 20.05
N VAL A 277 9.10 -2.87 19.36
CA VAL A 277 10.54 -2.63 19.48
C VAL A 277 11.18 -2.58 18.09
N ASN A 278 12.17 -1.70 17.88
CA ASN A 278 12.85 -1.61 16.58
C ASN A 278 13.70 -2.85 16.23
N GLU A 279 14.26 -3.53 17.25
CA GLU A 279 15.19 -4.65 17.07
C GLU A 279 14.70 -5.89 17.85
N PRO A 280 13.66 -6.59 17.37
CA PRO A 280 13.14 -7.78 18.03
C PRO A 280 14.12 -8.96 17.93
N THR A 281 14.19 -9.79 18.97
CA THR A 281 14.89 -11.07 18.88
C THR A 281 14.01 -12.11 18.16
N PRO A 282 14.58 -13.11 17.46
CA PRO A 282 13.82 -14.15 16.77
C PRO A 282 12.80 -14.88 17.65
N GLU A 283 13.09 -15.07 18.93
CA GLU A 283 12.25 -15.78 19.92
C GLU A 283 11.24 -14.88 20.63
N MET A 284 11.28 -13.57 20.38
CA MET A 284 10.38 -12.62 21.04
C MET A 284 8.92 -12.96 20.69
N ILE A 285 8.09 -13.12 21.71
CA ILE A 285 6.65 -13.28 21.53
C ILE A 285 6.02 -11.92 21.20
N VAL A 286 5.45 -11.79 20.00
CA VAL A 286 4.84 -10.54 19.53
C VAL A 286 3.54 -10.24 20.27
N SER A 287 2.68 -11.24 20.46
CA SER A 287 1.45 -11.08 21.23
C SER A 287 1.04 -12.34 21.98
N ARG A 288 0.38 -12.15 23.12
CA ARG A 288 -0.21 -13.22 23.94
C ARG A 288 -1.70 -13.43 23.67
N ARG A 289 -2.27 -12.66 22.75
CA ARG A 289 -3.67 -12.76 22.31
C ARG A 289 -3.70 -13.33 20.90
N ASP A 290 -4.77 -14.05 20.58
CA ASP A 290 -5.10 -14.37 19.20
C ASP A 290 -5.61 -13.12 18.46
N TRP A 291 -5.33 -13.09 17.17
CA TRP A 291 -5.80 -12.11 16.20
C TRP A 291 -6.33 -12.84 14.96
N THR A 292 -6.98 -12.12 14.05
CA THR A 292 -7.56 -12.69 12.83
C THR A 292 -6.52 -13.46 11.99
N PHE A 293 -5.28 -12.98 11.94
CA PHE A 293 -4.19 -13.57 11.17
C PHE A 293 -2.96 -13.97 12.01
N TYR A 294 -3.07 -14.01 13.33
CA TYR A 294 -1.95 -14.34 14.22
C TYR A 294 -2.42 -15.23 15.38
N GLN A 295 -1.66 -16.29 15.66
CA GLN A 295 -1.87 -17.13 16.84
C GLN A 295 -1.06 -16.62 18.02
N ALA A 296 -1.72 -16.56 19.18
CA ALA A 296 -1.08 -16.19 20.44
C ALA A 296 0.23 -16.98 20.64
N TYR A 297 1.25 -16.30 21.14
CA TYR A 297 2.57 -16.88 21.41
C TYR A 297 3.39 -17.31 20.17
N THR A 298 3.05 -16.82 18.98
CA THR A 298 3.95 -16.96 17.82
C THR A 298 5.22 -16.12 18.01
N PRO A 299 6.43 -16.70 17.84
CA PRO A 299 7.69 -15.97 17.91
C PRO A 299 7.88 -15.07 16.68
N TYR A 300 8.62 -13.97 16.85
CA TYR A 300 8.89 -12.99 15.78
C TYR A 300 9.46 -13.64 14.52
N SER A 301 10.33 -14.63 14.66
CA SER A 301 10.91 -15.40 13.53
C SER A 301 9.91 -16.12 12.64
N GLU A 302 8.67 -16.31 13.10
CA GLU A 302 7.58 -16.92 12.34
C GLU A 302 6.59 -15.88 11.77
N CYS A 303 6.74 -14.60 12.12
CA CYS A 303 5.94 -13.52 11.55
C CYS A 303 6.22 -13.36 10.06
N ASN A 304 5.17 -13.10 9.30
CA ASN A 304 5.25 -12.68 7.90
C ASN A 304 6.09 -13.63 7.02
N VAL A 305 6.15 -14.93 7.37
CA VAL A 305 6.90 -15.92 6.59
C VAL A 305 6.07 -16.33 5.38
N ASN A 306 6.58 -16.03 4.19
CA ASN A 306 5.98 -16.48 2.93
C ASN A 306 6.22 -17.98 2.73
N ALA A 307 5.14 -18.77 2.66
CA ALA A 307 5.21 -20.21 2.43
C ALA A 307 5.85 -20.57 1.08
N GLY A 308 5.73 -19.71 0.07
CA GLY A 308 6.29 -19.90 -1.26
C GLY A 308 5.97 -21.29 -1.84
N LYS A 309 7.00 -22.05 -2.20
CA LYS A 309 6.87 -23.41 -2.76
C LYS A 309 6.44 -24.48 -1.75
N LYS A 310 6.44 -24.18 -0.45
CA LYS A 310 5.96 -25.11 0.60
C LYS A 310 4.45 -25.08 0.75
N LEU A 311 3.76 -24.21 0.02
CA LEU A 311 2.33 -24.07 0.04
C LEU A 311 1.65 -25.34 -0.49
N MET A 312 0.73 -25.89 0.31
CA MET A 312 -0.06 -27.06 -0.05
C MET A 312 -1.54 -26.70 -0.07
N LEU A 313 -2.30 -27.25 -1.02
CA LEU A 313 -3.74 -27.10 -1.14
C LEU A 313 -4.44 -28.47 -1.06
N ASN A 314 -5.47 -28.55 -0.22
CA ASN A 314 -6.49 -29.58 -0.33
C ASN A 314 -7.67 -29.04 -1.16
N GLU A 315 -7.80 -29.50 -2.41
CA GLU A 315 -8.83 -29.02 -3.34
C GLU A 315 -10.25 -29.38 -2.93
N THR A 316 -10.44 -30.44 -2.15
CA THR A 316 -11.78 -30.84 -1.69
C THR A 316 -12.25 -29.90 -0.58
N THR A 317 -11.39 -29.62 0.40
CA THR A 317 -11.74 -28.79 1.55
C THR A 317 -11.43 -27.31 1.33
N GLN A 318 -10.75 -26.96 0.24
CA GLN A 318 -10.27 -25.60 -0.05
C GLN A 318 -9.40 -25.03 1.08
N LYS A 319 -8.60 -25.91 1.72
CA LYS A 319 -7.70 -25.54 2.82
C LYS A 319 -6.25 -25.55 2.38
N LEU A 320 -5.50 -24.59 2.89
CA LEU A 320 -4.11 -24.34 2.61
C LEU A 320 -3.25 -24.52 3.86
N SER A 321 -1.99 -24.88 3.65
CA SER A 321 -0.98 -24.95 4.71
C SER A 321 0.42 -24.62 4.18
N PRO A 322 1.32 -24.07 5.01
CA PRO A 322 1.12 -23.65 6.41
C PRO A 322 0.24 -22.38 6.52
N ILE A 323 -0.32 -22.15 7.71
CA ILE A 323 -1.08 -20.93 8.04
C ILE A 323 -0.09 -19.77 8.23
N THR A 324 -0.42 -18.59 7.71
CA THR A 324 0.38 -17.39 7.88
C THR A 324 0.23 -16.83 9.30
N GLN A 325 1.32 -16.36 9.90
CA GLN A 325 1.28 -15.53 11.11
C GLN A 325 1.59 -14.09 10.73
N ALA A 326 0.58 -13.25 10.57
CA ALA A 326 0.78 -11.85 10.18
C ALA A 326 1.15 -10.99 11.40
N CYS A 327 2.10 -10.09 11.23
CA CYS A 327 2.52 -9.11 12.23
C CYS A 327 2.68 -7.75 11.56
N GLN A 328 2.34 -6.65 12.25
CA GLN A 328 2.59 -5.29 11.77
C GLN A 328 3.97 -4.84 12.27
N LEU A 329 4.96 -4.81 11.37
CA LEU A 329 6.35 -4.50 11.72
C LEU A 329 6.58 -2.99 11.89
N HIS A 330 5.84 -2.19 11.15
CA HIS A 330 5.97 -0.72 11.15
C HIS A 330 4.59 -0.08 11.41
N PRO A 331 4.05 -0.17 12.64
CA PRO A 331 2.79 0.48 12.97
C PRO A 331 2.82 1.97 12.62
N PHE A 332 1.76 2.48 11.97
CA PHE A 332 1.69 3.85 11.45
C PHE A 332 2.67 4.14 10.30
N GLY A 333 3.25 3.09 9.70
CA GLY A 333 4.27 3.12 8.66
C GLY A 333 5.57 3.83 9.06
N VAL A 334 5.93 3.71 10.34
CA VAL A 334 7.20 4.15 10.93
C VAL A 334 7.73 3.05 11.84
N ASP A 335 9.01 3.13 12.22
CA ASP A 335 9.55 2.23 13.23
C ASP A 335 8.84 2.41 14.59
N PRO A 336 8.67 1.33 15.38
CA PRO A 336 8.02 1.39 16.70
C PRO A 336 8.51 2.54 17.59
N GLN A 337 9.81 2.83 17.51
CA GLN A 337 10.45 4.05 17.99
C GLN A 337 10.90 4.91 16.79
N PRO A 338 10.16 5.99 16.46
CA PRO A 338 10.47 6.86 15.32
C PRO A 338 11.88 7.46 15.41
N ALA A 339 12.58 7.51 14.27
CA ALA A 339 13.94 7.99 14.16
C ALA A 339 14.03 9.52 14.04
N SER A 340 12.92 10.19 13.67
CA SER A 340 12.90 11.65 13.47
C SER A 340 11.67 12.34 14.08
N PRO A 341 11.76 13.66 14.38
CA PRO A 341 10.60 14.46 14.77
C PRO A 341 9.47 14.48 13.72
N MET A 342 9.82 14.37 12.43
CA MET A 342 8.85 14.31 11.33
C MET A 342 8.02 13.03 11.41
N GLU A 343 8.67 11.87 11.54
CA GLU A 343 8.00 10.58 11.70
C GLU A 343 7.14 10.54 12.97
N ALA A 344 7.67 11.08 14.08
CA ALA A 344 6.93 11.18 15.33
C ALA A 344 5.70 12.10 15.20
N GLY A 345 5.81 13.19 14.43
CA GLY A 345 4.71 14.10 14.11
C GLY A 345 3.64 13.43 13.25
N ASN A 346 4.05 12.71 12.20
CA ASN A 346 3.18 11.94 11.33
C ASN A 346 2.38 10.88 12.10
N ARG A 347 3.08 10.05 12.88
CA ARG A 347 2.46 9.05 13.75
C ARG A 347 1.46 9.66 14.73
N ARG A 348 1.79 10.82 15.33
CA ARG A 348 0.88 11.52 16.24
C ARG A 348 -0.38 11.97 15.53
N ALA A 349 -0.27 12.49 14.30
CA ALA A 349 -1.43 12.90 13.51
C ALA A 349 -2.38 11.73 13.24
N ILE A 350 -1.85 10.56 12.84
CA ILE A 350 -2.65 9.34 12.61
C ILE A 350 -3.33 8.90 13.92
N VAL A 351 -2.56 8.73 15.01
CA VAL A 351 -3.07 8.26 16.30
C VAL A 351 -4.17 9.17 16.86
N ASP A 352 -4.00 10.49 16.79
CA ASP A 352 -4.99 11.44 17.30
C ASP A 352 -6.26 11.44 16.44
N LEU A 353 -6.11 11.33 15.11
CA LEU A 353 -7.23 11.32 14.18
C LEU A 353 -8.03 10.01 14.28
N ASP A 354 -7.35 8.85 14.26
CA ASP A 354 -7.95 7.53 14.46
C ASP A 354 -8.76 7.48 15.76
N ARG A 355 -8.15 7.93 16.87
CA ARG A 355 -8.83 7.97 18.18
C ARG A 355 -10.09 8.81 18.10
N GLY A 356 -10.02 9.97 17.48
CA GLY A 356 -11.13 10.90 17.35
C GLY A 356 -12.27 10.33 16.49
N VAL A 357 -11.94 9.83 15.29
CA VAL A 357 -12.93 9.26 14.35
C VAL A 357 -13.60 8.05 14.98
N ARG A 358 -12.82 7.09 15.49
CA ARG A 358 -13.36 5.86 16.07
C ARG A 358 -14.22 6.14 17.29
N ALA A 359 -13.84 7.10 18.14
CA ALA A 359 -14.67 7.51 19.28
C ALA A 359 -16.04 8.11 18.86
N ARG A 360 -16.13 8.75 17.68
CA ARG A 360 -17.40 9.23 17.12
C ARG A 360 -18.21 8.07 16.54
N LEU A 361 -17.58 7.23 15.71
CA LEU A 361 -18.22 6.05 15.12
C LEU A 361 -18.75 5.08 16.20
N SER A 362 -17.99 4.81 17.27
CA SER A 362 -18.45 3.95 18.37
C SER A 362 -19.73 4.46 19.04
N ARG A 363 -20.00 5.77 19.03
CA ARG A 363 -21.23 6.35 19.59
C ARG A 363 -22.43 6.20 18.66
N GLU A 364 -22.18 6.18 17.36
CA GLU A 364 -23.20 5.91 16.34
C GLU A 364 -23.49 4.41 16.24
N GLY A 365 -22.52 3.56 16.60
CA GLY A 365 -22.57 2.13 16.45
C GLY A 365 -22.24 1.68 15.02
N GLY A 366 -22.24 0.37 14.82
CA GLY A 366 -21.92 -0.24 13.53
C GLY A 366 -20.44 -0.64 13.38
N VAL A 367 -20.14 -1.23 12.23
CA VAL A 367 -18.87 -1.95 11.98
C VAL A 367 -17.68 -1.00 11.80
N TRP A 368 -17.92 0.24 11.34
CA TRP A 368 -16.85 1.14 10.92
C TRP A 368 -15.97 1.65 12.06
N SER A 369 -16.41 1.56 13.33
CA SER A 369 -15.56 1.87 14.49
C SER A 369 -14.42 0.87 14.73
N HIS A 370 -14.45 -0.27 14.05
CA HIS A 370 -13.44 -1.33 14.14
C HIS A 370 -12.37 -1.24 13.07
N TYR A 371 -12.38 -0.19 12.25
CA TYR A 371 -11.35 0.09 11.25
C TYR A 371 -10.54 1.33 11.67
N PHE A 372 -9.26 1.37 11.27
CA PHE A 372 -8.35 2.48 11.56
C PHE A 372 -7.41 2.74 10.38
N GLU A 373 -6.86 3.94 10.27
CA GLU A 373 -5.85 4.27 9.26
C GLU A 373 -4.48 3.76 9.73
N SER A 374 -3.87 2.83 8.98
CA SER A 374 -2.51 2.35 9.25
C SER A 374 -1.46 3.34 8.76
N GLY A 375 -1.82 4.27 7.87
CA GLY A 375 -1.02 5.42 7.50
C GLY A 375 -1.24 5.84 6.05
N ALA A 376 -0.51 6.88 5.64
CA ALA A 376 -0.54 7.42 4.28
C ALA A 376 0.84 7.92 3.85
N ILE A 377 1.13 7.81 2.55
CA ILE A 377 2.38 8.27 1.93
C ILE A 377 2.07 9.11 0.68
N TRP A 378 2.86 10.16 0.45
CA TRP A 378 2.68 11.14 -0.63
C TRP A 378 4.03 11.78 -1.00
N PHE A 379 4.09 12.63 -2.03
CA PHE A 379 5.30 13.41 -2.30
C PHE A 379 5.36 14.67 -1.45
N LYS A 380 6.56 15.02 -0.95
CA LYS A 380 6.84 16.30 -0.27
C LYS A 380 6.40 17.50 -1.11
N ASP A 381 6.63 17.39 -2.42
CA ASP A 381 6.21 18.32 -3.45
C ASP A 381 5.53 17.49 -4.56
N GLY A 382 4.20 17.48 -4.55
CA GLY A 382 3.40 16.65 -5.45
C GLY A 382 3.57 16.97 -6.93
N SER A 383 4.15 18.12 -7.29
CA SER A 383 4.35 18.49 -8.70
C SER A 383 5.46 17.71 -9.43
N GLN A 384 6.11 16.76 -8.76
CA GLN A 384 7.31 16.07 -9.28
C GLN A 384 7.05 14.74 -9.99
N LEU A 385 5.79 14.30 -10.11
CA LEU A 385 5.47 13.12 -10.92
C LEU A 385 5.92 13.36 -12.38
N LYS A 386 6.59 12.36 -12.94
CA LYS A 386 7.02 12.36 -14.34
C LYS A 386 7.21 10.93 -14.83
N PRO A 387 7.22 10.69 -16.16
CA PRO A 387 7.56 9.39 -16.72
C PRO A 387 8.97 8.92 -16.35
N GLY A 388 9.13 7.63 -16.05
CA GLY A 388 10.43 7.01 -15.77
C GLY A 388 11.00 7.32 -14.38
N LEU A 389 10.17 7.78 -13.45
CA LEU A 389 10.53 8.05 -12.07
C LEU A 389 10.46 6.76 -11.24
N GLY A 390 11.60 6.30 -10.71
CA GLY A 390 11.71 5.00 -10.02
C GLY A 390 11.46 4.98 -8.52
N LEU A 391 11.54 6.12 -7.84
CA LEU A 391 11.25 6.23 -6.39
C LEU A 391 11.99 5.18 -5.52
N ALA A 392 13.28 4.97 -5.81
CA ALA A 392 14.11 3.99 -5.11
C ALA A 392 14.51 4.40 -3.69
N ASP A 393 14.33 5.68 -3.33
CA ASP A 393 14.59 6.24 -2.00
C ASP A 393 13.46 7.18 -1.55
N ASP A 394 13.59 7.76 -0.35
CA ASP A 394 12.57 8.62 0.26
C ASP A 394 12.82 10.12 0.06
N THR A 395 13.70 10.50 -0.89
CA THR A 395 14.06 11.91 -1.11
C THR A 395 12.84 12.75 -1.47
N LEU A 396 11.92 12.20 -2.26
CA LEU A 396 10.67 12.85 -2.67
C LEU A 396 9.49 12.55 -1.74
N LEU A 397 9.59 11.61 -0.81
CA LEU A 397 8.44 11.02 -0.11
C LEU A 397 8.25 11.59 1.30
N ALA A 398 7.00 11.78 1.71
CA ALA A 398 6.62 12.19 3.05
C ALA A 398 5.48 11.30 3.60
N GLY A 399 5.28 11.38 4.91
CA GLY A 399 4.28 10.59 5.62
C GLY A 399 4.86 9.30 6.19
N SER A 400 4.15 8.19 5.95
CA SER A 400 4.46 6.85 6.44
C SER A 400 5.46 6.14 5.51
N LEU A 401 6.76 6.38 5.71
CA LEU A 401 7.84 5.90 4.80
C LEU A 401 8.09 4.39 4.83
N LYS A 402 7.52 3.66 5.80
CA LYS A 402 7.52 2.19 5.89
C LYS A 402 6.11 1.60 5.86
N LEU A 403 5.18 2.26 5.15
CA LEU A 403 3.77 1.87 5.11
C LEU A 403 3.57 0.49 4.50
N ALA A 404 2.87 -0.39 5.23
CA ALA A 404 2.46 -1.69 4.75
C ALA A 404 1.16 -2.12 5.45
N ASN A 405 0.21 -2.68 4.69
CA ASN A 405 -1.00 -3.27 5.24
C ASN A 405 -0.73 -4.74 5.61
N THR A 406 -1.15 -5.17 6.79
CA THR A 406 -0.89 -6.56 7.25
C THR A 406 -1.55 -7.64 6.40
N THR A 407 -2.50 -7.26 5.55
CA THR A 407 -3.22 -8.17 4.66
C THR A 407 -2.89 -8.02 3.17
N MET A 408 -2.21 -6.94 2.76
CA MET A 408 -1.85 -6.67 1.35
C MET A 408 -0.35 -6.60 1.07
N GLU A 409 0.46 -6.27 2.08
CA GLU A 409 1.93 -6.22 2.00
C GLU A 409 2.58 -7.07 3.11
N THR A 410 1.86 -8.10 3.60
CA THR A 410 2.28 -8.99 4.70
C THR A 410 3.75 -9.42 4.58
N PHE A 411 4.19 -9.83 3.39
CA PHE A 411 5.48 -10.43 3.10
C PHE A 411 6.53 -9.45 2.53
N THR A 412 6.27 -8.15 2.57
CA THR A 412 7.17 -7.10 2.02
C THR A 412 7.46 -5.98 3.02
N GLN A 413 7.25 -6.23 4.31
CA GLN A 413 7.44 -5.21 5.35
C GLN A 413 8.92 -4.98 5.71
N GLU A 414 9.83 -5.94 5.48
CA GLU A 414 11.22 -5.85 5.97
C GLU A 414 12.22 -5.29 4.96
N ALA A 415 12.05 -5.54 3.66
CA ALA A 415 13.07 -5.20 2.67
C ALA A 415 12.89 -3.76 2.18
N ALA A 416 13.94 -2.94 2.28
CA ALA A 416 13.92 -1.51 1.97
C ALA A 416 13.46 -1.15 0.54
N ASP A 417 13.69 -2.07 -0.40
CA ASP A 417 13.25 -1.98 -1.80
C ASP A 417 11.78 -2.40 -2.01
N THR A 418 11.08 -2.77 -0.94
CA THR A 418 9.65 -3.12 -0.93
C THR A 418 8.86 -2.45 0.20
N GLN A 419 9.57 -1.73 1.09
CA GLN A 419 9.00 -0.95 2.18
C GLN A 419 8.36 0.32 1.61
N ASN A 420 7.03 0.42 1.71
CA ASN A 420 6.15 1.47 1.19
C ASN A 420 5.61 1.31 -0.25
N CYS A 421 4.48 1.97 -0.49
CA CYS A 421 3.72 1.89 -1.74
C CYS A 421 4.55 2.26 -2.97
N PHE A 422 5.36 3.32 -2.89
CA PHE A 422 6.09 3.88 -4.02
C PHE A 422 7.28 3.02 -4.48
N ARG A 423 7.67 2.00 -3.71
CA ARG A 423 8.63 0.99 -4.17
C ARG A 423 8.09 0.11 -5.29
N CYS A 424 6.76 -0.09 -5.33
CA CYS A 424 6.08 -0.81 -6.40
C CYS A 424 5.25 0.11 -7.31
N HIS A 425 4.75 1.23 -6.78
CA HIS A 425 4.00 2.24 -7.51
C HIS A 425 4.93 3.37 -7.95
N ASN A 426 5.44 3.27 -9.17
CA ASN A 426 6.35 4.24 -9.77
C ASN A 426 6.08 4.28 -11.28
N THR A 427 6.79 5.11 -12.02
CA THR A 427 6.53 5.29 -13.46
C THR A 427 7.63 4.69 -14.34
N LEU A 428 8.36 3.69 -13.83
CA LEU A 428 9.29 2.90 -14.62
C LEU A 428 8.56 1.90 -15.50
N SER A 429 9.10 1.65 -16.69
CA SER A 429 8.57 0.68 -17.63
C SER A 429 8.56 -0.71 -17.03
N PHE A 430 7.42 -1.38 -17.15
CA PHE A 430 7.32 -2.82 -16.94
C PHE A 430 7.71 -3.54 -18.24
N GLN A 431 8.33 -4.71 -18.14
CA GLN A 431 8.65 -5.50 -19.33
C GLN A 431 7.36 -5.84 -20.10
N GLY A 432 7.25 -5.37 -21.34
CA GLY A 432 6.04 -5.55 -22.16
C GLY A 432 4.86 -4.66 -21.74
N GLY A 433 5.08 -3.73 -20.81
CA GLY A 433 4.13 -2.71 -20.38
C GLY A 433 4.01 -1.54 -21.37
N PRO A 434 3.22 -0.51 -21.03
CA PRO A 434 3.14 0.71 -21.83
C PRO A 434 4.50 1.45 -21.87
N PRO A 435 4.65 2.47 -22.72
CA PRO A 435 5.74 3.45 -22.58
C PRO A 435 5.76 4.01 -21.14
N ASN A 436 6.88 4.58 -20.68
CA ASN A 436 6.87 5.27 -19.38
C ASN A 436 5.84 6.41 -19.41
N MET A 437 4.89 6.40 -18.47
CA MET A 437 3.85 7.44 -18.34
C MET A 437 3.58 7.77 -16.88
N ASP A 438 3.03 8.94 -16.62
CA ASP A 438 2.50 9.29 -15.29
C ASP A 438 1.40 8.33 -14.84
N LEU A 439 0.64 7.76 -15.79
CA LEU A 439 -0.41 6.79 -15.52
C LEU A 439 0.11 5.45 -14.98
N ASP A 440 1.40 5.14 -15.16
CA ASP A 440 2.02 3.90 -14.69
C ASP A 440 2.11 3.83 -13.16
N ILE A 441 1.87 4.95 -12.46
CA ILE A 441 1.73 4.94 -11.01
C ILE A 441 0.58 4.01 -10.55
N SER A 442 -0.45 3.80 -11.40
CA SER A 442 -1.63 2.99 -11.13
C SER A 442 -1.44 1.53 -11.60
N HIS A 443 -1.46 0.58 -10.67
CA HIS A 443 -1.44 -0.84 -11.05
C HIS A 443 -2.77 -1.29 -11.66
N ALA A 444 -3.90 -0.64 -11.34
CA ALA A 444 -5.14 -0.85 -12.10
C ALA A 444 -4.95 -0.54 -13.59
N PHE A 445 -4.26 0.56 -13.94
CA PHE A 445 -3.98 0.93 -15.32
C PHE A 445 -3.08 -0.10 -16.01
N ILE A 446 -1.94 -0.42 -15.38
CA ILE A 446 -0.98 -1.37 -15.92
C ILE A 446 -1.61 -2.77 -16.09
N GLY A 447 -2.34 -3.24 -15.08
CA GLY A 447 -3.04 -4.51 -15.13
C GLY A 447 -4.07 -4.56 -16.25
N TYR A 448 -4.80 -3.46 -16.45
CA TYR A 448 -5.74 -3.33 -17.57
C TYR A 448 -5.02 -3.31 -18.92
N PHE A 449 -3.90 -2.58 -19.08
CA PHE A 449 -3.11 -2.56 -20.30
C PHE A 449 -2.68 -3.98 -20.74
N PHE A 450 -2.19 -4.79 -19.81
CA PHE A 450 -1.83 -6.18 -20.11
C PHE A 450 -3.05 -6.98 -20.60
N SER A 451 -4.24 -6.74 -20.06
CA SER A 451 -5.50 -7.38 -20.52
C SER A 451 -5.91 -7.08 -21.96
N LEU A 452 -5.44 -5.98 -22.53
CA LEU A 452 -5.69 -5.64 -23.93
C LEU A 452 -4.90 -6.55 -24.90
N GLY A 453 -3.78 -7.13 -24.45
CA GLY A 453 -2.93 -8.01 -25.27
C GLY A 453 -3.59 -9.35 -25.55
N GLU A 454 -4.16 -9.99 -24.52
CA GLU A 454 -4.74 -11.33 -24.64
C GLU A 454 -5.99 -11.40 -25.51
N LYS A 455 -6.80 -10.32 -25.55
CA LYS A 455 -8.00 -10.29 -26.41
C LYS A 455 -7.67 -10.37 -27.90
N ASN A 456 -6.45 -10.02 -28.30
CA ASN A 456 -6.01 -10.11 -29.69
C ASN A 456 -5.46 -11.51 -30.04
N ASP A 457 -4.87 -12.21 -29.08
CA ASP A 457 -4.37 -13.57 -29.28
C ASP A 457 -5.47 -14.63 -29.23
N ALA A 458 -6.57 -14.38 -28.51
CA ALA A 458 -7.76 -15.26 -28.53
C ALA A 458 -8.59 -15.19 -29.85
N LYS A 459 -8.20 -14.31 -30.79
CA LYS A 459 -8.81 -14.17 -32.13
C LYS A 459 -7.94 -14.71 -33.26
N LYS A 460 -6.77 -15.29 -32.94
CA LYS A 460 -5.93 -16.06 -33.86
C LYS A 460 -6.01 -17.52 -33.49
#